data_AF-A0A5S4TI96-F1
#
_entry.id   AF-A0A5S4TI96-F1
#
_cell.length_a   1.000
_cell.length_b   1.000
_cell.length_c   1.000
_cell.angle_alpha   90.00
_cell.angle_beta   90.00
_cell.angle_gamma   90.00
#
_symmetry.space_group_name_H-M   'P 1'
#
loop_
_entity.id
_entity.type
_entity.pdbx_description
1 polymer ?
#
loop_
_entity_poly.entity_id
_entity_poly.type
_entity_poly.pdbx_seq_one_letter_code
_entity_poly.pdbx_strand_id
1 'polypeptide(L)' 'SVSAKSVLKSYRYDWNIFYRSSMNFHGYRYRDIPEWSHYYSYSEYKVGGGWNYGRYEVLNLYSGGY' A
#
# COMPACT_ATOMS: atom_id res chain seq x y z
N SER A 1 25.37 14.89 -3.13
CA SER A 1 23.92 14.83 -3.39
C SER A 1 23.52 13.37 -3.36
N VAL A 2 22.40 13.02 -2.71
CA VAL A 2 21.83 11.67 -2.75
C VAL A 2 20.63 11.73 -3.69
N SER A 3 20.61 10.87 -4.72
CA SER A 3 19.45 10.76 -5.62
C SER A 3 18.29 10.06 -4.90
N ALA A 4 17.07 10.50 -5.17
CA ALA A 4 15.86 9.98 -4.56
C ALA A 4 14.78 9.77 -5.61
N LYS A 5 13.94 8.76 -5.37
CA LYS A 5 12.78 8.43 -6.20
C LYS A 5 11.51 8.39 -5.38
N SER A 6 10.41 8.84 -5.98
CA SER A 6 9.08 8.77 -5.37
C SER A 6 8.50 7.37 -5.53
N VAL A 7 8.07 6.76 -4.41
CA VAL A 7 7.47 5.42 -4.42
C VAL A 7 6.12 5.40 -3.72
N LEU A 8 5.25 4.47 -4.11
CA LEU A 8 3.99 4.22 -3.43
C LEU A 8 4.26 3.48 -2.11
N LYS A 9 4.07 4.15 -0.98
CA LYS A 9 4.30 3.56 0.35
C LYS A 9 3.10 2.76 0.84
N SER A 10 1.89 3.31 0.71
CA SER A 10 0.69 2.57 1.07
C SER A 10 -0.52 3.03 0.29
N TYR A 11 -1.49 2.14 0.21
CA TYR A 11 -2.83 2.43 -0.30
C TYR A 11 -3.83 1.52 0.40
N ARG A 12 -5.11 1.84 0.25
CA ARG A 12 -6.22 1.04 0.77
C ARG A 12 -7.10 0.57 -0.36
N TYR A 13 -7.77 -0.55 -0.13
CA TYR A 13 -8.85 -1.02 -0.97
C TYR A 13 -9.94 -1.67 -0.12
N ASP A 14 -11.12 -1.80 -0.71
CA ASP A 14 -12.25 -2.48 -0.11
C ASP A 14 -12.46 -3.83 -0.80
N TRP A 15 -12.33 -4.91 -0.04
CA TRP A 15 -12.70 -6.25 -0.47
C TRP A 15 -14.22 -6.41 -0.39
N ASN A 16 -14.87 -6.45 -1.55
CA ASN A 16 -16.31 -6.65 -1.63
C ASN A 16 -16.65 -8.12 -1.37
N ILE A 17 -17.49 -8.39 -0.37
CA ILE A 17 -17.79 -9.75 0.07
C ILE A 17 -18.71 -10.48 -0.94
N PHE A 18 -19.59 -9.75 -1.62
CA PHE A 18 -20.51 -10.32 -2.61
C PHE A 18 -19.80 -10.67 -3.91
N TYR A 19 -18.99 -9.75 -4.43
CA TYR A 19 -18.26 -9.95 -5.68
C TYR A 19 -16.93 -10.70 -5.50
N ARG A 20 -16.47 -10.89 -4.25
CA ARG A 20 -15.18 -11.51 -3.90
C ARG A 20 -14.04 -10.89 -4.70
N SER A 21 -13.98 -9.57 -4.70
CA SER A 21 -13.00 -8.81 -5.45
C SER A 21 -12.58 -7.53 -4.73
N SER A 22 -11.35 -7.09 -4.98
CA SER A 22 -10.81 -5.82 -4.50
C SER A 22 -11.33 -4.67 -5.35
N MET A 23 -11.93 -3.67 -4.71
CA MET A 23 -12.52 -2.50 -5.34
C MET A 23 -12.21 -1.23 -4.52
N ASN A 24 -12.62 -0.06 -5.02
CA ASN A 24 -12.50 1.23 -4.33
C ASN A 24 -11.09 1.49 -3.79
N PHE A 25 -10.08 1.48 -4.65
CA PHE A 25 -8.72 1.79 -4.23
C PHE A 25 -8.59 3.28 -3.91
N HIS A 26 -8.01 3.62 -2.75
CA HIS A 26 -7.94 5.00 -2.25
C HIS A 26 -6.82 5.17 -1.21
N GLY A 27 -6.64 6.40 -0.73
CA GLY A 27 -5.70 6.69 0.36
C GLY A 27 -4.24 6.47 -0.01
N TYR A 28 -3.89 6.63 -1.29
CA TYR A 28 -2.52 6.49 -1.79
C TYR A 28 -1.58 7.47 -1.09
N ARG A 29 -0.47 6.95 -0.58
CA ARG A 29 0.59 7.73 0.06
C ARG A 29 1.91 7.45 -0.64
N TYR A 30 2.53 8.51 -1.14
CA TYR A 30 3.83 8.46 -1.78
C TYR A 30 4.90 9.00 -0.83
N ARG A 31 6.13 8.52 -1.00
CA ARG A 31 7.29 9.03 -0.26
C ARG A 31 8.54 8.94 -1.10
N ASP A 32 9.40 9.93 -0.96
CA ASP A 32 10.72 9.91 -1.59
C ASP A 32 11.68 9.08 -0.74
N ILE A 33 12.35 8.14 -1.38
CA ILE A 33 13.34 7.25 -0.77
C ILE A 33 14.63 7.28 -1.61
N PRO A 34 15.79 6.89 -1.05
CA PRO A 34 17.03 6.82 -1.83
C PRO A 34 16.88 5.96 -3.09
N GLU A 35 17.55 6.35 -4.17
CA GLU A 35 17.46 5.69 -5.48
C GLU A 35 17.76 4.18 -5.41
N TRP A 36 18.76 3.83 -4.58
CA TRP A 36 19.25 2.46 -4.39
C TRP A 36 18.35 1.61 -3.49
N SER A 37 17.35 2.20 -2.85
CA SER A 37 16.37 1.42 -2.10
C SER A 37 15.55 0.57 -3.07
N HIS A 38 15.27 -0.67 -2.70
CA HIS A 38 14.53 -1.61 -3.53
C HIS A 38 13.30 -2.12 -2.79
N TYR A 39 12.24 -2.35 -3.55
CA TYR A 39 11.06 -3.03 -3.02
C TYR A 39 11.46 -4.45 -2.64
N TYR A 40 11.04 -4.89 -1.45
CA TYR A 40 11.34 -6.25 -0.98
C TYR A 40 10.06 -7.06 -0.74
N SER A 41 9.02 -6.44 -0.17
CA SER A 41 7.77 -7.14 0.14
C SER A 41 6.64 -6.15 0.40
N TYR A 42 5.47 -6.65 0.76
CA TYR A 42 4.37 -5.88 1.29
C TYR A 42 3.77 -6.55 2.51
N SER A 43 3.10 -5.77 3.34
CA SER A 43 2.19 -6.28 4.37
C SER A 43 0.79 -5.82 4.03
N GLU A 44 -0.16 -6.73 4.11
CA GLU A 44 -1.57 -6.45 3.94
C GLU A 44 -2.31 -6.79 5.23
N TYR A 45 -3.14 -5.86 5.71
CA TYR A 45 -3.90 -6.08 6.93
C TYR A 45 -5.24 -5.33 6.89
N LYS A 46 -6.23 -5.90 7.55
CA LYS A 46 -7.57 -5.32 7.65
C LYS A 46 -7.53 -4.11 8.58
N VAL A 47 -7.99 -2.96 8.11
CA VAL A 47 -8.03 -1.69 8.87
C VAL A 47 -9.46 -1.19 9.11
N GLY A 48 -10.46 -1.88 8.57
CA GLY A 48 -11.86 -1.53 8.79
C GLY A 48 -12.80 -2.37 7.96
N GLY A 49 -14.02 -1.87 7.79
CA GLY A 49 -15.02 -2.49 6.94
C GLY A 49 -16.41 -1.92 7.22
N GLY A 50 -17.37 -2.39 6.43
CA GLY A 50 -18.79 -2.16 6.61
C GLY A 50 -19.57 -3.44 6.34
N TRP A 51 -20.88 -3.31 6.20
CA TRP A 51 -21.76 -4.46 6.00
C TRP A 51 -21.43 -5.27 4.73
N ASN A 52 -20.98 -4.63 3.66
CA ASN A 52 -20.69 -5.26 2.36
C ASN A 52 -19.21 -5.32 1.97
N TYR A 53 -18.28 -4.87 2.84
CA TYR A 53 -16.85 -4.88 2.52
C TYR A 53 -15.94 -4.98 3.73
N GLY A 54 -14.76 -5.58 3.54
CA GLY A 54 -13.61 -5.41 4.44
C GLY A 54 -12.63 -4.40 3.85
N ARG A 55 -12.15 -3.44 4.64
CA ARG A 55 -11.12 -2.50 4.19
C ARG A 55 -9.74 -3.00 4.58
N TYR A 56 -8.84 -3.06 3.62
CA TYR A 56 -7.46 -3.48 3.82
C TYR A 56 -6.51 -2.33 3.47
N GLU A 57 -5.42 -2.23 4.22
CA GLU A 57 -4.29 -1.38 3.90
C GLU A 57 -3.12 -2.24 3.43
N VAL A 58 -2.56 -1.88 2.29
CA VAL A 58 -1.34 -2.47 1.75
C VAL A 58 -0.21 -1.50 2.06
N LEU A 59 0.78 -1.99 2.79
CA LEU A 59 2.01 -1.28 3.13
C LEU A 59 3.17 -1.88 2.33
N ASN A 60 3.68 -1.13 1.36
CA ASN A 60 4.85 -1.54 0.59
C ASN A 60 6.13 -1.36 1.43
N LEU A 61 6.93 -2.41 1.49
CA LEU A 61 8.18 -2.47 2.25
C LEU A 61 9.35 -2.38 1.27
N TYR A 62 10.22 -1.42 1.54
CA TYR A 62 11.47 -1.24 0.81
C TYR A 62 12.61 -1.48 1.78
N SER A 63 13.77 -1.84 1.26
CA SER A 63 15.01 -2.01 2.01
C SER A 63 16.15 -1.28 1.32
N GLY A 64 17.28 -1.13 2.01
CA GLY A 64 18.44 -0.38 1.53
C GLY A 64 18.29 1.13 1.76
N GLY A 65 17.94 1.55 2.98
CA GLY A 65 17.91 2.97 3.38
C GLY A 65 16.52 3.57 3.64
N TYR A 66 15.50 2.72 3.78
CA TYR A 66 14.14 3.08 4.17
C TYR A 66 13.47 1.93 4.93
#